data_AF-B9XIA1-F1
#
_entry.id   AF-B9XIA1-F1
#
_cell.length_a   1.000
_cell.length_b   1.000
_cell.length_c   1.000
_cell.angle_alpha   90.00
_cell.angle_beta   90.00
_cell.angle_gamma   90.00
#
_symmetry.space_group_name_H-M   'P 1'
#
loop_
_entity.id
_entity.type
_entity.pdbx_description
1 polymer ?
#
loop_
_entity_poly.entity_id
_entity_poly.type
_entity_poly.pdbx_seq_one_letter_code
_entity_poly.pdbx_strand_id
1 'polypeptide(L)'
;MSPWLESSGVALLAAGGVLLGAWFSRLRKPYWLFGYFIPISLIFLYALAIRHPDLSFTPPVSWMMLGRTKFAMIGFLGSMVLTTPLLKLPNLRDRIAVSLLMVGVVAGTSVWPFLAPAFNREELASLKTRIDSDGICLQTTSYTCGPASAVTALRRLGIQAEEGQLALLAHTTSATGTPPDVLALELEKQYASSGLICKYGSFKSIAELKGCDPAIAVVKFNIVTDHYVTVLEVNDREVVVGDPLSGMEKLSYEEFKDKWRFVGIILKRR
;
A
#
# COMPACT_ATOMS: atom_id res chain seq x y z
N MET A 1 -2.45 -12.37 -11.15
CA MET A 1 -2.69 -12.49 -12.61
C MET A 1 -1.47 -11.95 -13.33
N SER A 2 -1.42 -11.94 -14.68
CA SER A 2 -0.33 -11.26 -15.39
C SER A 2 -0.44 -9.74 -15.13
N PRO A 3 0.65 -9.05 -14.70
CA PRO A 3 0.64 -7.60 -14.49
C PRO A 3 0.11 -6.81 -15.69
N TRP A 4 0.34 -7.31 -16.91
CA TRP A 4 -0.16 -6.73 -18.15
C TRP A 4 -1.69 -6.72 -18.24
N LEU A 5 -2.33 -7.82 -17.84
CA LEU A 5 -3.79 -7.94 -17.85
C LEU A 5 -4.42 -7.02 -16.80
N GLU A 6 -3.84 -6.97 -15.60
CA GLU A 6 -4.29 -6.08 -14.52
C GLU A 6 -4.17 -4.60 -14.94
N SER A 7 -3.03 -4.22 -15.54
CA SER A 7 -2.80 -2.87 -16.06
C SER A 7 -3.82 -2.49 -17.14
N SER A 8 -4.16 -3.44 -18.02
CA SER A 8 -5.17 -3.25 -19.07
C SER A 8 -6.57 -3.06 -18.47
N GLY A 9 -6.93 -3.87 -17.46
CA GLY A 9 -8.19 -3.72 -16.74
C GLY A 9 -8.33 -2.36 -16.05
N VAL A 10 -7.24 -1.87 -15.46
CA VAL A 10 -7.19 -0.56 -14.80
C VAL A 10 -7.29 0.59 -15.80
N ALA A 11 -6.63 0.48 -16.96
CA ALA A 11 -6.77 1.46 -18.04
C ALA A 11 -8.20 1.51 -18.58
N LEU A 12 -8.85 0.35 -18.74
CA LEU A 12 -10.26 0.27 -19.14
C LEU A 12 -11.19 0.90 -18.09
N LEU A 13 -10.92 0.67 -16.80
CA LEU A 13 -11.67 1.30 -15.72
C LEU A 13 -11.54 2.83 -15.79
N ALA A 14 -10.31 3.35 -15.96
CA ALA A 14 -10.09 4.78 -16.12
C ALA A 14 -10.82 5.35 -17.35
N ALA A 15 -10.87 4.62 -18.47
CA ALA A 15 -11.67 4.99 -19.64
C ALA A 15 -13.18 5.02 -19.32
N GLY A 16 -13.67 4.10 -18.47
CA GLY A 16 -15.03 4.16 -17.92
C GLY A 16 -15.29 5.46 -17.15
N GLY A 17 -14.33 5.94 -16.36
CA GLY A 17 -14.42 7.24 -15.69
C GLY A 17 -14.49 8.43 -16.66
N VAL A 18 -13.75 8.37 -17.78
CA VAL A 18 -13.86 9.37 -18.88
C VAL A 18 -15.25 9.36 -19.48
N LEU A 19 -15.78 8.19 -19.85
CA LEU A 19 -17.12 8.05 -20.43
C LEU A 19 -18.21 8.57 -19.49
N LEU A 20 -18.10 8.24 -18.20
CA LEU A 20 -19.05 8.68 -17.19
C LEU A 20 -18.96 10.20 -16.94
N GLY A 21 -17.75 10.75 -16.83
CA GLY A 21 -17.55 12.20 -16.72
C GLY A 21 -18.08 12.94 -17.96
N ALA A 22 -17.89 12.37 -19.15
CA ALA A 22 -18.44 12.90 -20.39
C ALA A 22 -19.97 12.87 -20.39
N TRP A 23 -20.58 11.80 -19.90
CA TRP A 23 -22.03 11.70 -19.73
C TRP A 23 -22.58 12.75 -18.75
N PHE A 24 -21.97 12.89 -17.56
CA PHE A 24 -22.36 13.93 -16.59
C PHE A 24 -22.25 15.34 -17.16
N SER A 25 -21.22 15.63 -17.96
CA SER A 25 -21.02 16.95 -18.58
C SER A 25 -22.20 17.39 -19.48
N ARG A 26 -22.94 16.42 -20.04
CA ARG A 26 -24.09 16.65 -20.94
C ARG A 26 -25.39 16.91 -20.18
N LEU A 27 -25.45 16.64 -18.88
CA LEU A 27 -26.64 16.88 -18.08
C LEU A 27 -26.91 18.39 -17.93
N ARG A 28 -28.20 18.75 -17.78
CA ARG A 28 -28.62 20.15 -17.56
C ARG A 28 -28.14 20.64 -16.19
N LYS A 29 -28.03 21.97 -16.02
CA LYS A 29 -27.79 22.56 -14.69
C LYS A 29 -28.96 22.23 -13.75
N PRO A 30 -28.72 21.89 -12.47
CA PRO A 30 -27.42 21.75 -11.80
C PRO A 30 -26.78 20.35 -11.89
N TYR A 31 -27.46 19.37 -12.49
CA TYR A 31 -27.12 17.94 -12.44
C TYR A 31 -25.72 17.55 -12.95
N TRP A 32 -25.11 18.32 -13.86
CA TRP A 32 -23.73 18.04 -14.29
C TRP A 32 -22.71 18.16 -13.13
N LEU A 33 -23.03 18.93 -12.09
CA LEU A 33 -22.19 19.08 -10.90
C LEU A 33 -22.02 17.77 -10.12
N PHE A 34 -22.94 16.81 -10.28
CA PHE A 34 -22.77 15.49 -9.67
C PHE A 34 -21.56 14.73 -10.22
N GLY A 35 -21.18 14.99 -11.47
CA GLY A 35 -19.94 14.47 -12.05
C GLY A 35 -18.66 14.94 -11.34
N TYR A 36 -18.78 16.00 -10.52
CA TYR A 36 -17.68 16.58 -9.75
C TYR A 36 -17.80 16.24 -8.26
N PHE A 37 -18.98 16.47 -7.66
CA PHE A 37 -19.18 16.29 -6.22
C PHE A 37 -19.04 14.84 -5.77
N ILE A 38 -19.52 13.87 -6.55
CA ILE A 38 -19.42 12.45 -6.21
C ILE A 38 -17.95 12.02 -6.10
N PRO A 39 -17.13 12.14 -7.17
CA PRO A 39 -15.75 11.67 -7.09
C PRO A 39 -14.89 12.48 -6.12
N ILE A 40 -15.15 13.78 -5.93
CA ILE A 40 -14.44 14.57 -4.90
C ILE A 40 -14.78 14.13 -3.49
N SER A 41 -16.05 13.81 -3.23
CA SER A 41 -16.45 13.26 -1.92
C SER A 41 -15.73 11.95 -1.63
N LEU A 42 -15.57 11.10 -2.65
CA LEU A 42 -14.81 9.84 -2.54
C LEU A 42 -13.31 10.07 -2.36
N ILE A 43 -12.71 11.05 -3.05
CA ILE A 43 -11.31 11.45 -2.85
C ILE A 43 -11.11 12.01 -1.42
N PHE A 44 -12.05 12.79 -0.91
CA PHE A 44 -12.00 13.31 0.45
C PHE A 44 -12.10 12.18 1.48
N LEU A 45 -13.01 11.22 1.27
CA LEU A 45 -13.12 10.03 2.11
C LEU A 45 -11.83 9.20 2.11
N TYR A 46 -11.19 9.08 0.94
CA TYR A 46 -9.89 8.43 0.80
C TYR A 46 -8.79 9.17 1.58
N ALA A 47 -8.73 10.50 1.46
CA ALA A 47 -7.78 11.32 2.23
C ALA A 47 -8.01 11.21 3.75
N LEU A 48 -9.27 11.13 4.18
CA LEU A 48 -9.62 10.91 5.58
C LEU A 48 -9.15 9.53 6.07
N ALA A 49 -9.30 8.49 5.25
CA ALA A 49 -8.84 7.13 5.58
C ALA A 49 -7.32 7.02 5.71
N ILE A 50 -6.55 7.81 4.95
CA ILE A 50 -5.08 7.91 5.10
C ILE A 50 -4.71 8.55 6.44
N ARG A 51 -5.49 9.53 6.90
CA ARG A 51 -5.23 10.22 8.18
C ARG A 51 -5.72 9.45 9.40
N HIS A 52 -6.78 8.66 9.24
CA HIS A 52 -7.38 7.84 10.28
C HIS A 52 -7.40 6.38 9.82
N PRO A 53 -6.32 5.62 10.07
CA PRO A 53 -6.16 4.26 9.56
C PRO A 53 -7.31 3.32 9.92
N ASP A 54 -7.99 3.52 11.06
CA ASP A 54 -9.18 2.75 11.45
C ASP A 54 -10.27 2.73 10.37
N LEU A 55 -10.45 3.84 9.66
CA LEU A 55 -11.45 3.94 8.58
C LEU A 55 -11.11 3.00 7.41
N SER A 56 -9.82 2.73 7.17
CA SER A 56 -9.38 1.81 6.12
C SER A 56 -9.79 0.34 6.39
N PHE A 57 -10.24 0.02 7.60
CA PHE A 57 -10.72 -1.31 7.98
C PHE A 57 -12.25 -1.44 8.01
N THR A 58 -12.99 -0.33 7.85
CA THR A 58 -14.46 -0.33 7.87
C THR A 58 -15.07 -0.22 6.47
N PRO A 59 -16.03 -1.10 6.10
CA PRO A 59 -16.80 -0.93 4.87
C PRO A 59 -17.59 0.40 4.86
N PRO A 60 -17.75 1.06 3.69
CA PRO A 60 -17.27 0.64 2.36
C PRO A 60 -15.83 1.08 2.06
N VAL A 61 -15.20 1.88 2.93
CA VAL A 61 -13.85 2.44 2.71
C VAL A 61 -12.81 1.33 2.56
N SER A 62 -12.91 0.27 3.36
CA SER A 62 -11.99 -0.86 3.28
C SER A 62 -11.95 -1.53 1.91
N TRP A 63 -13.07 -1.58 1.18
CA TRP A 63 -13.11 -2.14 -0.17
C TRP A 63 -12.32 -1.29 -1.17
N MET A 64 -12.30 0.02 -0.98
CA MET A 64 -11.53 0.95 -1.81
C MET A 64 -10.03 0.92 -1.47
N MET A 65 -9.71 0.69 -0.20
CA MET A 65 -8.33 0.71 0.32
C MET A 65 -7.60 -0.63 0.15
N LEU A 66 -8.33 -1.72 -0.11
CA LEU A 66 -7.77 -3.07 -0.20
C LEU A 66 -6.77 -3.20 -1.37
N GLY A 67 -5.55 -3.55 -1.04
CA GLY A 67 -4.45 -3.89 -1.91
C GLY A 67 -4.13 -2.82 -2.92
N ARG A 68 -4.18 -3.22 -4.19
CA ARG A 68 -3.91 -2.33 -5.33
C ARG A 68 -5.17 -1.67 -5.88
N THR A 69 -6.37 -2.01 -5.38
CA THR A 69 -7.66 -1.45 -5.83
C THR A 69 -7.71 0.08 -5.67
N LYS A 70 -7.06 0.62 -4.64
CA LYS A 70 -6.95 2.07 -4.42
C LYS A 70 -6.39 2.83 -5.63
N PHE A 71 -5.40 2.27 -6.32
CA PHE A 71 -4.79 2.88 -7.50
C PHE A 71 -5.77 2.91 -8.68
N ALA A 72 -6.51 1.81 -8.87
CA ALA A 72 -7.56 1.72 -9.89
C ALA A 72 -8.69 2.74 -9.65
N MET A 73 -9.11 2.87 -8.39
CA MET A 73 -10.12 3.85 -7.98
C MET A 73 -9.64 5.29 -8.20
N ILE A 74 -8.39 5.62 -7.87
CA ILE A 74 -7.82 6.94 -8.14
C ILE A 74 -7.84 7.25 -9.64
N GLY A 75 -7.47 6.31 -10.50
CA GLY A 75 -7.54 6.50 -11.95
C GLY A 75 -8.96 6.77 -12.46
N PHE A 76 -9.93 5.99 -11.98
CA PHE A 76 -11.34 6.17 -12.30
C PHE A 76 -11.91 7.52 -11.83
N LEU A 77 -11.70 7.86 -10.56
CA LEU A 77 -12.22 9.11 -9.98
C LEU A 77 -11.50 10.33 -10.58
N GLY A 78 -10.19 10.24 -10.78
CA GLY A 78 -9.40 11.30 -11.40
C GLY A 78 -9.82 11.58 -12.84
N SER A 79 -10.04 10.54 -13.65
CA SER A 79 -10.49 10.73 -15.03
C SER A 79 -11.91 11.31 -15.10
N MET A 80 -12.80 10.92 -14.17
CA MET A 80 -14.15 11.48 -14.07
C MET A 80 -14.14 12.97 -13.67
N VAL A 81 -13.34 13.34 -12.67
CA VAL A 81 -13.18 14.73 -12.20
C VAL A 81 -12.63 15.63 -13.31
N LEU A 82 -11.63 15.16 -14.05
CA LEU A 82 -10.98 15.94 -15.10
C LEU A 82 -11.83 16.02 -16.39
N THR A 83 -12.54 14.96 -16.75
CA THR A 83 -13.33 14.92 -18.00
C THR A 83 -14.60 15.79 -17.91
N THR A 84 -15.24 15.86 -16.73
CA THR A 84 -16.48 16.61 -16.55
C THR A 84 -16.37 18.10 -16.96
N PRO A 85 -15.35 18.87 -16.50
CA PRO A 85 -15.12 20.24 -16.95
C PRO A 85 -14.45 20.33 -18.32
N LEU A 86 -13.63 19.35 -18.71
CA LEU A 86 -12.88 19.33 -19.98
C LEU A 86 -13.78 19.63 -21.19
N LEU A 87 -14.96 19.01 -21.24
CA LEU A 87 -15.90 19.17 -22.36
C LEU A 87 -16.61 20.52 -22.38
N LYS A 88 -16.47 21.34 -21.32
CA LYS A 88 -17.04 22.69 -21.21
C LYS A 88 -16.00 23.80 -21.43
N LEU A 89 -14.71 23.46 -21.55
CA LEU A 89 -13.65 24.45 -21.79
C LEU A 89 -13.79 25.07 -23.20
N PRO A 90 -13.75 26.40 -23.36
CA PRO A 90 -13.91 27.04 -24.67
C PRO A 90 -12.66 26.91 -25.55
N ASN A 91 -11.46 26.91 -24.95
CA ASN A 91 -10.21 26.93 -25.69
C ASN A 91 -9.67 25.52 -25.94
N LEU A 92 -9.20 25.27 -27.17
CA LEU A 92 -8.56 24.00 -27.53
C LEU A 92 -7.27 23.73 -26.73
N ARG A 93 -6.49 24.77 -26.44
CA ARG A 93 -5.23 24.65 -25.66
C ARG A 93 -5.49 24.11 -24.25
N ASP A 94 -6.50 24.64 -23.56
CA ASP A 94 -6.87 24.20 -22.22
C ASP A 94 -7.35 22.74 -22.24
N ARG A 95 -8.09 22.35 -23.28
CA ARG A 95 -8.53 20.95 -23.45
C ARG A 95 -7.35 20.00 -23.65
N ILE A 96 -6.37 20.39 -24.46
CA ILE A 96 -5.16 19.58 -24.67
C ILE A 96 -4.39 19.48 -23.35
N ALA A 97 -4.18 20.59 -22.64
CA ALA A 97 -3.46 20.62 -21.38
C ALA A 97 -4.11 19.71 -20.32
N VAL A 98 -5.43 19.82 -20.12
CA VAL A 98 -6.17 18.95 -19.18
C VAL A 98 -6.15 17.48 -19.62
N SER A 99 -6.24 17.21 -20.91
CA SER A 99 -6.16 15.82 -21.43
C SER A 99 -4.78 15.21 -21.18
N LEU A 100 -3.70 15.96 -21.43
CA LEU A 100 -2.34 15.51 -21.14
C LEU A 100 -2.12 15.30 -19.64
N LEU A 101 -2.63 16.20 -18.79
CA LEU A 101 -2.61 16.03 -17.34
C LEU A 101 -3.35 14.76 -16.92
N MET A 102 -4.54 14.52 -17.46
CA MET A 102 -5.33 13.32 -17.17
C MET A 102 -4.58 12.04 -17.56
N VAL A 103 -3.97 12.01 -18.76
CA VAL A 103 -3.16 10.88 -19.20
C VAL A 103 -1.97 10.66 -18.25
N GLY A 104 -1.26 11.73 -17.87
CA GLY A 104 -0.14 11.65 -16.93
C GLY A 104 -0.55 11.12 -15.56
N VAL A 105 -1.66 11.62 -15.00
CA VAL A 105 -2.21 11.14 -13.72
C VAL A 105 -2.61 9.67 -13.82
N VAL A 106 -3.42 9.28 -14.81
CA VAL A 106 -3.86 7.88 -14.97
C VAL A 106 -2.67 6.95 -15.20
N ALA A 107 -1.72 7.32 -16.06
CA ALA A 107 -0.53 6.51 -16.31
C ALA A 107 0.31 6.34 -15.03
N GLY A 108 0.59 7.43 -14.31
CA GLY A 108 1.48 7.42 -13.14
C GLY A 108 0.86 6.85 -11.87
N THR A 109 -0.40 7.18 -11.56
CA THR A 109 -1.01 6.81 -10.27
C THR A 109 -1.91 5.60 -10.35
N SER A 110 -2.35 5.21 -11.56
CA SER A 110 -3.30 4.11 -11.76
C SER A 110 -2.66 2.95 -12.52
N VAL A 111 -2.09 3.17 -13.70
CA VAL A 111 -1.56 2.08 -14.54
C VAL A 111 -0.21 1.60 -14.04
N TRP A 112 0.72 2.51 -13.74
CA TRP A 112 2.09 2.18 -13.36
C TRP A 112 2.19 1.26 -12.13
N PRO A 113 1.41 1.43 -11.03
CA PRO A 113 1.44 0.49 -9.90
C PRO A 113 1.10 -0.97 -10.23
N PHE A 114 0.35 -1.22 -11.30
CA PHE A 114 0.03 -2.57 -11.75
C PHE A 114 1.03 -3.10 -12.77
N LEU A 115 1.72 -2.20 -13.47
CA LEU A 115 2.69 -2.55 -14.49
C LEU A 115 4.09 -2.75 -13.91
N ALA A 116 4.47 -1.94 -12.91
CA ALA A 116 5.76 -1.96 -12.24
C ALA A 116 6.20 -3.36 -11.75
N PRO A 117 5.32 -4.25 -11.22
CA PRO A 117 5.73 -5.60 -10.85
C PRO A 117 6.34 -6.41 -12.00
N ALA A 118 5.95 -6.17 -13.26
CA ALA A 118 6.56 -6.84 -14.41
C ALA A 118 8.01 -6.39 -14.64
N PHE A 119 8.27 -5.09 -14.45
CA PHE A 119 9.59 -4.48 -14.64
C PHE A 119 10.54 -4.77 -13.47
N ASN A 120 10.03 -4.84 -12.24
CA ASN A 120 10.84 -5.16 -11.06
C ASN A 120 11.11 -6.67 -10.89
N ARG A 121 10.47 -7.54 -11.69
CA ARG A 121 10.47 -8.99 -11.45
C ARG A 121 11.85 -9.63 -11.45
N GLU A 122 12.69 -9.29 -12.42
CA GLU A 122 14.03 -9.89 -12.56
C GLU A 122 14.94 -9.46 -11.41
N GLU A 123 14.94 -8.17 -11.08
CA GLU A 123 15.66 -7.63 -9.93
C GLU A 123 15.20 -8.32 -8.65
N LEU A 124 13.89 -8.37 -8.38
CA LEU A 124 13.33 -9.01 -7.18
C LEU A 124 13.63 -10.52 -7.11
N ALA A 125 13.60 -11.22 -8.24
CA ALA A 125 13.91 -12.66 -8.30
C ALA A 125 15.40 -12.96 -8.06
N SER A 126 16.28 -12.00 -8.32
CA SER A 126 17.73 -12.15 -8.14
C SER A 126 18.23 -11.69 -6.77
N LEU A 127 17.35 -11.14 -5.93
CA LEU A 127 17.72 -10.70 -4.57
C LEU A 127 18.24 -11.88 -3.75
N LYS A 128 19.30 -11.62 -3.00
CA LYS A 128 19.86 -12.54 -2.01
C LYS A 128 19.53 -12.02 -0.64
N THR A 129 18.81 -12.80 0.14
CA THR A 129 18.47 -12.46 1.53
C THR A 129 19.73 -12.26 2.34
N ARG A 130 19.85 -11.10 3.01
CA ARG A 130 20.98 -10.76 3.87
C ARG A 130 20.51 -10.68 5.30
N ILE A 131 21.04 -11.56 6.14
CA ILE A 131 20.78 -11.59 7.58
C ILE A 131 22.00 -11.05 8.31
N ASP A 132 21.81 -10.11 9.24
CA ASP A 132 22.88 -9.60 10.09
C ASP A 132 23.19 -10.54 11.27
N SER A 133 24.12 -10.13 12.14
CA SER A 133 24.51 -10.90 13.33
C SER A 133 23.40 -11.08 14.36
N ASP A 134 22.42 -10.18 14.37
CA ASP A 134 21.30 -10.16 15.31
C ASP A 134 20.07 -10.91 14.76
N GLY A 135 20.18 -11.47 13.55
CA GLY A 135 19.13 -12.24 12.91
C GLY A 135 18.12 -11.37 12.15
N ILE A 136 18.43 -10.09 11.92
CA ILE A 136 17.57 -9.15 11.18
C ILE A 136 17.88 -9.28 9.69
N CYS A 137 16.83 -9.38 8.88
CA CYS A 137 16.97 -9.32 7.44
C CYS A 137 17.12 -7.86 7.01
N LEU A 138 18.27 -7.52 6.44
CA LEU A 138 18.52 -6.21 5.86
C LEU A 138 17.92 -6.15 4.45
N GLN A 139 17.21 -5.07 4.14
CA GLN A 139 16.61 -4.89 2.82
C GLN A 139 17.69 -4.66 1.76
N THR A 140 17.53 -5.29 0.59
CA THR A 140 18.49 -5.17 -0.51
C THR A 140 18.20 -3.96 -1.41
N THR A 141 16.93 -3.60 -1.60
CA THR A 141 16.53 -2.44 -2.41
C THR A 141 15.91 -1.35 -1.53
N SER A 142 15.66 -0.16 -2.08
CA SER A 142 15.02 0.95 -1.34
C SER A 142 13.52 0.75 -1.06
N TYR A 143 12.92 -0.35 -1.54
CA TYR A 143 11.47 -0.56 -1.51
C TYR A 143 11.05 -1.97 -1.04
N THR A 144 11.97 -2.77 -0.50
CA THR A 144 11.73 -4.13 0.01
C THR A 144 11.71 -4.24 1.54
N CYS A 145 11.54 -3.12 2.25
CA CYS A 145 11.43 -3.11 3.72
C CYS A 145 10.35 -4.06 4.24
N GLY A 146 9.15 -4.10 3.64
CA GLY A 146 8.09 -5.02 4.03
C GLY A 146 8.50 -6.50 3.97
N PRO A 147 8.96 -7.01 2.80
CA PRO A 147 9.51 -8.35 2.65
C PRO A 147 10.65 -8.67 3.61
N ALA A 148 11.60 -7.76 3.81
CA ALA A 148 12.71 -7.96 4.74
C ALA A 148 12.25 -8.03 6.21
N SER A 149 11.33 -7.15 6.65
CA SER A 149 10.69 -7.28 7.95
C SER A 149 9.95 -8.62 8.10
N ALA A 150 9.24 -9.06 7.05
CA ALA A 150 8.56 -10.35 7.06
C ALA A 150 9.53 -11.52 7.18
N VAL A 151 10.68 -11.51 6.48
CA VAL A 151 11.73 -12.53 6.67
C VAL A 151 12.19 -12.55 8.12
N THR A 152 12.47 -11.39 8.72
CA THR A 152 12.88 -11.29 10.13
C THR A 152 11.83 -11.92 11.05
N ALA A 153 10.55 -11.59 10.86
CA ALA A 153 9.45 -12.12 11.67
C ALA A 153 9.27 -13.64 11.51
N LEU A 154 9.30 -14.14 10.27
CA LEU A 154 9.17 -15.57 9.97
C LEU A 154 10.31 -16.38 10.57
N ARG A 155 11.55 -15.89 10.46
CA ARG A 155 12.73 -16.54 11.05
C ARG A 155 12.62 -16.65 12.57
N ARG A 156 12.06 -15.63 13.23
CA ARG A 156 11.79 -15.66 14.68
C ARG A 156 10.78 -16.74 15.05
N LEU A 157 9.85 -17.07 14.15
CA LEU A 157 8.91 -18.19 14.28
C LEU A 157 9.49 -19.55 13.81
N GLY A 158 10.77 -19.60 13.42
CA GLY A 158 11.43 -20.80 12.90
C GLY A 158 10.98 -21.19 11.49
N ILE A 159 10.48 -20.24 10.70
CA ILE A 159 10.07 -20.42 9.30
C ILE A 159 11.13 -19.77 8.39
N GLN A 160 11.66 -20.55 7.44
CA GLN A 160 12.60 -20.03 6.44
C GLN A 160 11.86 -19.27 5.35
N ALA A 161 12.39 -18.11 4.97
CA ALA A 161 11.82 -17.25 3.96
C ALA A 161 12.91 -16.42 3.29
N GLU A 162 12.66 -16.02 2.06
CA GLU A 162 13.58 -15.25 1.23
C GLU A 162 12.96 -13.90 0.83
N GLU A 163 13.73 -12.82 0.94
CA GLU A 163 13.29 -11.43 0.69
C GLU A 163 12.67 -11.31 -0.71
N GLY A 164 13.39 -11.77 -1.73
CA GLY A 164 12.96 -11.69 -3.13
C GLY A 164 11.66 -12.46 -3.40
N GLN A 165 11.50 -13.64 -2.80
CA GLN A 165 10.28 -14.44 -2.96
C GLN A 165 9.08 -13.73 -2.34
N LEU A 166 9.22 -13.20 -1.12
CA LEU A 166 8.15 -12.45 -0.46
C LEU A 166 7.83 -11.15 -1.21
N ALA A 167 8.84 -10.47 -1.74
CA ALA A 167 8.67 -9.27 -2.55
C ALA A 167 7.82 -9.53 -3.80
N LEU A 168 8.10 -10.64 -4.51
CA LEU A 168 7.33 -11.07 -5.69
C LEU A 168 5.89 -11.44 -5.33
N LEU A 169 5.70 -12.23 -4.27
CA LEU A 169 4.36 -12.63 -3.81
C LEU A 169 3.52 -11.42 -3.42
N ALA A 170 4.11 -10.48 -2.66
CA ALA A 170 3.41 -9.29 -2.17
C ALA A 170 3.28 -8.16 -3.20
N HIS A 171 3.66 -8.38 -4.47
CA HIS A 171 3.64 -7.36 -5.52
C HIS A 171 4.40 -6.09 -5.15
N THR A 172 5.56 -6.25 -4.53
CA THR A 172 6.44 -5.15 -4.14
C THR A 172 6.99 -4.46 -5.37
N THR A 173 7.01 -3.12 -5.39
CA THR A 173 7.52 -2.35 -6.53
C THR A 173 8.30 -1.12 -6.09
N SER A 174 9.17 -0.62 -6.98
CA SER A 174 9.83 0.68 -6.76
C SER A 174 8.86 1.86 -6.78
N ALA A 175 7.65 1.68 -7.33
CA ALA A 175 6.63 2.71 -7.42
C ALA A 175 5.87 2.92 -6.12
N THR A 176 5.56 1.84 -5.40
CA THR A 176 4.61 1.86 -4.27
C THR A 176 5.08 1.12 -3.04
N GLY A 177 6.26 0.49 -3.07
CA GLY A 177 6.70 -0.46 -2.06
C GLY A 177 5.76 -1.66 -1.98
N THR A 178 5.58 -2.17 -0.76
CA THR A 178 4.74 -3.35 -0.47
C THR A 178 3.43 -2.93 0.19
N PRO A 179 2.26 -3.32 -0.34
CA PRO A 179 0.99 -3.14 0.37
C PRO A 179 0.89 -4.08 1.59
N PRO A 180 0.58 -3.58 2.80
CA PRO A 180 0.65 -4.37 4.03
C PRO A 180 -0.41 -5.48 4.10
N ASP A 181 -1.59 -5.23 3.56
CA ASP A 181 -2.69 -6.17 3.50
C ASP A 181 -2.41 -7.32 2.51
N VAL A 182 -1.79 -7.00 1.36
CA VAL A 182 -1.34 -8.01 0.38
C VAL A 182 -0.21 -8.86 0.98
N LEU A 183 0.74 -8.23 1.66
CA LEU A 183 1.81 -8.95 2.36
C LEU A 183 1.23 -9.93 3.39
N ALA A 184 0.31 -9.47 4.26
CA ALA A 184 -0.33 -10.35 5.24
C ALA A 184 -1.07 -11.53 4.60
N LEU A 185 -1.84 -11.26 3.55
CA LEU A 185 -2.59 -12.28 2.81
C LEU A 185 -1.67 -13.34 2.20
N GLU A 186 -0.62 -12.92 1.50
CA GLU A 186 0.28 -13.85 0.82
C GLU A 186 1.20 -14.58 1.80
N LEU A 187 1.56 -13.97 2.94
CA LEU A 187 2.26 -14.65 4.03
C LEU A 187 1.43 -15.81 4.60
N GLU A 188 0.18 -15.53 4.99
CA GLU A 188 -0.71 -16.57 5.52
C GLU A 188 -0.91 -17.68 4.49
N LYS A 189 -1.21 -17.33 3.24
CA LYS A 189 -1.41 -18.31 2.17
C LYS A 189 -0.16 -19.15 1.90
N GLN A 190 1.02 -18.53 1.85
CA GLN A 190 2.28 -19.22 1.53
C GLN A 190 2.73 -20.17 2.65
N TYR A 191 2.47 -19.81 3.92
CA TYR A 191 2.98 -20.54 5.08
C TYR A 191 1.89 -21.15 5.97
N ALA A 192 0.64 -21.21 5.51
CA ALA A 192 -0.47 -21.88 6.21
C ALA A 192 -0.13 -23.34 6.57
N SER A 193 0.55 -24.06 5.67
CA SER A 193 1.02 -25.44 5.89
C SER A 193 2.07 -25.55 7.00
N SER A 194 2.78 -24.46 7.31
CA SER A 194 3.73 -24.36 8.42
C SER A 194 3.08 -23.88 9.72
N GLY A 195 1.74 -23.73 9.73
CA GLY A 195 0.96 -23.29 10.87
C GLY A 195 0.90 -21.78 11.05
N LEU A 196 1.34 -20.98 10.06
CA LEU A 196 1.31 -19.53 10.15
C LEU A 196 -0.12 -18.99 10.03
N ILE A 197 -0.48 -18.10 10.95
CA ILE A 197 -1.65 -17.23 10.87
C ILE A 197 -1.12 -15.80 10.79
N CYS A 198 -1.64 -15.01 9.85
CA CYS A 198 -1.38 -13.57 9.81
C CYS A 198 -2.67 -12.79 10.05
N LYS A 199 -2.56 -11.63 10.70
CA LYS A 199 -3.66 -10.68 10.80
C LYS A 199 -3.16 -9.27 10.60
N TYR A 200 -3.60 -8.62 9.52
CA TYR A 200 -3.41 -7.19 9.32
C TYR A 200 -4.52 -6.41 10.03
N GLY A 201 -4.16 -5.36 10.77
CA GLY A 201 -5.15 -4.57 11.51
C GLY A 201 -4.57 -3.28 12.11
N SER A 202 -5.47 -2.49 12.70
CA SER A 202 -5.12 -1.35 13.53
C SER A 202 -4.99 -1.71 15.00
N PHE A 203 -4.27 -0.87 15.73
CA PHE A 203 -4.00 -0.98 17.16
C PHE A 203 -4.31 0.36 17.83
N LYS A 204 -4.82 0.33 19.06
CA LYS A 204 -5.11 1.56 19.81
C LYS A 204 -3.93 2.05 20.62
N SER A 205 -2.99 1.17 20.97
CA SER A 205 -1.85 1.49 21.84
C SER A 205 -0.74 0.46 21.73
N ILE A 206 0.45 0.80 22.23
CA ILE A 206 1.58 -0.13 22.39
C ILE A 206 1.20 -1.31 23.30
N ALA A 207 0.28 -1.12 24.25
CA ALA A 207 -0.18 -2.19 25.13
C ALA A 207 -0.89 -3.33 24.36
N GLU A 208 -1.57 -3.03 23.24
CA GLU A 208 -2.18 -4.06 22.38
C GLU A 208 -1.15 -4.81 21.53
N LEU A 209 0.02 -4.21 21.32
CA LEU A 209 1.14 -4.83 20.61
C LEU A 209 1.92 -5.79 21.51
N LYS A 210 1.86 -5.60 22.84
CA LYS A 210 2.51 -6.47 23.82
C LYS A 210 1.93 -7.89 23.75
N GLY A 211 2.79 -8.90 23.59
CA GLY A 211 2.38 -10.30 23.41
C GLY A 211 1.88 -10.66 22.00
N CYS A 212 2.06 -9.75 21.04
CA CYS A 212 1.86 -10.01 19.61
C CYS A 212 3.18 -10.24 18.86
N ASP A 213 4.31 -10.36 19.56
CA ASP A 213 5.63 -10.59 18.98
C ASP A 213 5.79 -12.02 18.39
N PRO A 214 6.44 -12.16 17.21
CA PRO A 214 6.85 -11.08 16.33
C PRO A 214 5.65 -10.45 15.59
N ALA A 215 5.66 -9.13 15.47
CA ALA A 215 4.72 -8.37 14.65
C ALA A 215 5.47 -7.48 13.66
N ILE A 216 4.86 -7.15 12.52
CA ILE A 216 5.40 -6.18 11.56
C ILE A 216 4.62 -4.88 11.74
N ALA A 217 5.30 -3.81 12.13
CA ALA A 217 4.71 -2.49 12.31
C ALA A 217 4.99 -1.59 11.10
N VAL A 218 3.99 -0.81 10.71
CA VAL A 218 4.16 0.26 9.70
C VAL A 218 4.50 1.56 10.41
N VAL A 219 5.64 2.15 10.12
CA VAL A 219 6.16 3.37 10.75
C VAL A 219 6.36 4.47 9.72
N LYS A 220 6.34 5.73 10.17
CA LYS A 220 6.68 6.90 9.37
C LYS A 220 8.19 6.94 9.16
N PHE A 221 8.63 6.87 7.90
CA PHE A 221 10.02 7.13 7.55
C PHE A 221 10.27 8.62 7.34
N ASN A 222 9.36 9.25 6.59
CA ASN A 222 9.32 10.70 6.41
C ASN A 222 7.85 11.16 6.23
N ILE A 223 7.64 12.40 5.82
CA ILE A 223 6.29 12.99 5.69
C ILE A 223 5.43 12.24 4.65
N VAL A 224 6.04 11.68 3.60
CA VAL A 224 5.37 11.11 2.43
C VAL A 224 5.58 9.60 2.25
N THR A 225 6.49 8.99 3.01
CA THR A 225 6.88 7.58 2.88
C THR A 225 6.78 6.86 4.22
N ASP A 226 6.12 5.70 4.18
CA ASP A 226 6.08 4.75 5.28
C ASP A 226 7.19 3.69 5.13
N HIS A 227 7.53 3.05 6.23
CA HIS A 227 8.53 1.99 6.35
C HIS A 227 8.02 0.86 7.22
N TYR A 228 8.67 -0.30 7.14
CA TYR A 228 8.32 -1.49 7.89
C TYR A 228 9.43 -1.82 8.87
N VAL A 229 9.05 -2.15 10.09
CA VAL A 229 9.96 -2.70 11.10
C VAL A 229 9.34 -3.94 11.73
N THR A 230 10.16 -4.90 12.12
CA THR A 230 9.68 -6.07 12.86
C THR A 230 9.79 -5.80 14.34
N VAL A 231 8.66 -5.77 15.05
CA VAL A 231 8.62 -5.71 16.51
C VAL A 231 9.02 -7.08 17.04
N LEU A 232 10.18 -7.12 17.70
CA LEU A 232 10.79 -8.34 18.24
C LEU A 232 10.40 -8.57 19.70
N GLU A 233 10.24 -7.49 20.46
CA GLU A 233 9.87 -7.53 21.87
C GLU A 233 9.24 -6.20 22.29
N VAL A 234 8.23 -6.26 23.15
CA VAL A 234 7.66 -5.09 23.85
C VAL A 234 7.76 -5.33 25.35
N ASN A 235 8.73 -4.68 26.00
CA ASN A 235 8.88 -4.74 27.45
C ASN A 235 8.27 -3.47 28.09
N ASP A 236 8.37 -3.30 29.41
CA ASP A 236 7.69 -2.21 30.13
C ASP A 236 8.25 -0.80 29.85
N ARG A 237 9.36 -0.66 29.12
CA ARG A 237 10.04 0.62 28.89
C ARG A 237 10.36 0.92 27.43
N GLU A 238 10.66 -0.11 26.65
CA GLU A 238 11.13 0.01 25.28
C GLU A 238 10.45 -1.01 24.35
N VAL A 239 10.46 -0.67 23.07
CA VAL A 239 10.08 -1.53 21.96
C VAL A 239 11.35 -1.90 21.22
N VAL A 240 11.68 -3.19 21.16
CA VAL A 240 12.82 -3.70 20.41
C VAL A 240 12.32 -4.04 19.00
N VAL A 241 12.97 -3.44 17.99
CA VAL A 241 12.60 -3.63 16.59
C VAL A 241 13.79 -4.12 15.77
N GLY A 242 13.51 -4.91 14.74
CA GLY A 242 14.41 -5.17 13.62
C GLY A 242 14.05 -4.24 12.47
N ASP A 243 14.83 -3.20 12.26
CA ASP A 243 14.72 -2.30 11.12
C ASP A 243 15.52 -2.88 9.94
N PRO A 244 14.90 -3.12 8.77
CA PRO A 244 15.60 -3.60 7.58
C PRO A 244 16.73 -2.70 7.07
N LEU A 245 16.81 -1.44 7.48
CA LEU A 245 17.86 -0.50 7.07
C LEU A 245 19.07 -0.52 8.01
N SER A 246 18.83 -0.65 9.32
CA SER A 246 19.82 -0.41 10.37
C SER A 246 20.08 -1.61 11.29
N GLY A 247 19.30 -2.68 11.18
CA GLY A 247 19.40 -3.86 12.04
C GLY A 247 18.56 -3.72 13.30
N MET A 248 19.05 -4.25 14.42
CA MET A 248 18.32 -4.21 15.69
C MET A 248 18.38 -2.82 16.35
N GLU A 249 17.22 -2.28 16.71
CA GLU A 249 17.09 -1.02 17.44
C GLU A 249 16.23 -1.17 18.70
N LYS A 250 16.49 -0.32 19.68
CA LYS A 250 15.68 -0.16 20.90
C LYS A 250 15.12 1.24 20.92
N LEU A 251 13.79 1.34 20.93
CA LEU A 251 13.09 2.60 20.92
C LEU A 251 12.33 2.76 22.23
N SER A 252 12.37 3.96 22.83
CA SER A 252 11.44 4.27 23.91
C SER A 252 9.99 4.23 23.40
N TYR A 253 9.04 4.10 24.32
CA TYR A 253 7.62 4.07 23.96
C TYR A 253 7.18 5.32 23.19
N GLU A 254 7.62 6.51 23.61
CA GLU A 254 7.25 7.75 22.94
C GLU A 254 7.86 7.82 21.53
N GLU A 255 9.13 7.45 21.37
CA GLU A 255 9.78 7.42 20.05
C GLU A 255 9.08 6.45 19.09
N PHE A 256 8.75 5.24 19.55
CA PHE A 256 8.04 4.27 18.73
C PHE A 256 6.63 4.77 18.38
N LYS A 257 5.90 5.30 19.37
CA LYS A 257 4.53 5.81 19.19
C LYS A 257 4.46 6.97 18.20
N ASP A 258 5.42 7.88 18.22
CA ASP A 258 5.45 9.03 17.31
C ASP A 258 5.69 8.60 15.86
N LYS A 259 6.52 7.58 15.67
CA LYS A 259 6.81 6.98 14.36
C LYS A 259 5.67 6.06 13.89
N TRP A 260 5.05 5.29 14.77
CA TRP A 260 4.11 4.24 14.39
C TRP A 260 2.81 4.77 13.77
N ARG A 261 2.32 4.09 12.73
CA ARG A 261 1.03 4.35 12.08
C ARG A 261 -0.15 3.68 12.78
N PHE A 262 0.08 2.99 13.90
CA PHE A 262 -0.94 2.23 14.62
C PHE A 262 -1.57 1.12 13.77
N VAL A 263 -0.84 0.64 12.76
CA VAL A 263 -1.23 -0.52 11.94
C VAL A 263 -0.05 -1.47 11.80
N GLY A 264 -0.36 -2.73 11.56
CA GLY A 264 0.65 -3.77 11.44
C GLY A 264 0.07 -5.15 11.16
N ILE A 265 0.98 -6.10 10.97
CA ILE A 265 0.68 -7.50 10.69
C ILE A 265 1.13 -8.31 11.92
N ILE A 266 0.20 -9.00 12.57
CA ILE A 266 0.51 -9.95 13.64
C ILE A 266 0.79 -11.31 13.01
N LEU A 267 1.91 -11.94 13.37
CA LEU A 267 2.28 -13.27 12.90
C LEU A 267 2.26 -14.24 14.08
N LYS A 268 1.53 -15.35 13.95
CA LYS A 268 1.49 -16.40 14.98
C LYS A 268 1.66 -17.76 14.33
N ARG A 269 2.39 -18.64 15.01
CA ARG A 269 2.49 -20.06 14.63
C ARG A 269 1.58 -20.87 15.56
N ARG A 270 0.70 -21.69 14.97
CA ARG A 270 -0.15 -22.64 15.70
C ARG A 270 0.66 -23.80 16.28
#